data_AF-A0A4V6YYC7-F1
#
_entry.id   AF-A0A4V6YYC7-F1
#
_cell.length_a   1.000
_cell.length_b   1.000
_cell.length_c   1.000
_cell.angle_alpha   90.00
_cell.angle_beta   90.00
_cell.angle_gamma   90.00
#
_symmetry.space_group_name_H-M   'P 1'
#
loop_
_entity.id
_entity.type
_entity.pdbx_description
1 polymer ?
#
loop_
_entity_poly.entity_id
_entity_poly.type
_entity_poly.pdbx_seq_one_letter_code
_entity_poly.pdbx_strand_id
1 'polypeptide(L)' 'MVDKDGNAVAVTYTLNTTFGTGIVAGNSGILLNNEMDDFSAKPGVPNVYGWWAGMPTPSGRRSARCRRCHRRLW' A
#
# COMPACT_ATOMS: atom_id res chain seq x y z
N MET A 1 15.38 0.16 -17.87
CA MET A 1 15.98 -0.05 -19.20
C MET A 1 16.61 1.25 -19.64
N VAL A 2 17.79 1.20 -20.26
CA VAL A 2 18.42 2.35 -20.91
C VAL A 2 18.76 1.97 -22.35
N ASP A 3 18.45 2.82 -23.32
CA ASP A 3 18.76 2.59 -24.74
C ASP A 3 20.12 3.18 -25.17
N LYS A 4 20.48 2.97 -26.44
CA LYS A 4 21.76 3.42 -27.03
C LYS A 4 21.90 4.93 -27.16
N ASP A 5 20.78 5.66 -27.17
CA ASP A 5 20.77 7.12 -27.28
C ASP A 5 20.74 7.77 -25.88
N GLY A 6 20.76 6.95 -24.82
CA GLY A 6 20.78 7.37 -23.42
C GLY A 6 19.40 7.56 -22.79
N ASN A 7 18.31 7.20 -23.48
CA ASN A 7 16.97 7.30 -22.90
C ASN A 7 16.77 6.22 -21.84
N ALA A 8 16.17 6.58 -20.70
CA ALA A 8 15.94 5.67 -19.58
C ALA A 8 14.44 5.51 -19.26
N VAL A 9 14.03 4.27 -19.00
CA VAL A 9 12.66 3.90 -18.59
C VAL A 9 12.71 2.99 -17.35
N ALA A 10 11.92 3.32 -16.33
CA ALA A 10 11.69 2.48 -15.16
C ALA A 10 10.20 2.11 -15.06
N VAL A 11 9.90 0.81 -15.03
CA VAL A 11 8.54 0.28 -14.93
C VAL A 11 8.43 -0.58 -13.68
N THR A 12 7.46 -0.27 -12.83
CA THR A 12 7.00 -1.15 -11.76
C THR A 12 5.56 -1.54 -12.07
N TYR A 13 5.30 -2.83 -12.12
CA TYR A 13 3.97 -3.39 -12.35
C TYR A 13 3.79 -4.57 -11.38
N THR A 14 2.54 -4.84 -10.97
CA THR A 14 2.23 -5.86 -9.97
C THR A 14 0.84 -6.45 -10.21
N LEU A 15 0.56 -7.59 -9.57
CA LEU A 15 -0.79 -8.12 -9.40
C LEU A 15 -1.38 -7.76 -8.03
N ASN A 16 -0.71 -6.87 -7.30
CA ASN A 16 -0.79 -6.62 -5.87
C ASN A 16 -0.10 -7.73 -5.05
N THR A 17 -0.85 -8.65 -4.44
CA THR A 17 -0.26 -9.71 -3.62
C THR A 17 0.30 -10.85 -4.47
N THR A 18 0.97 -11.82 -3.84
CA THR A 18 1.45 -13.02 -4.54
C THR A 18 0.29 -13.73 -5.23
N PHE A 19 0.41 -13.94 -6.55
CA PHE A 19 -0.63 -14.49 -7.43
C PHE A 19 -1.92 -13.66 -7.57
N GLY A 20 -1.94 -12.41 -7.11
CA GLY A 20 -3.10 -11.52 -7.22
C GLY A 20 -4.33 -12.09 -6.51
N THR A 21 -5.44 -12.21 -7.24
CA THR A 21 -6.68 -12.88 -6.78
C THR A 21 -6.56 -14.41 -6.69
N GLY A 22 -5.55 -15.01 -7.34
CA GLY A 22 -5.48 -16.46 -7.59
C GLY A 22 -6.45 -16.96 -8.67
N ILE A 23 -7.21 -16.07 -9.32
CA ILE A 23 -8.19 -16.40 -10.36
C ILE A 23 -7.59 -16.16 -11.74
N VAL A 24 -7.70 -17.15 -12.62
CA VAL A 24 -7.32 -17.03 -14.05
C VAL A 24 -8.54 -16.54 -14.85
N ALA A 25 -8.31 -15.58 -15.75
CA ALA A 25 -9.35 -15.03 -16.61
C ALA A 25 -9.78 -16.05 -17.68
N GLY A 26 -10.82 -16.84 -17.37
CA GLY A 26 -11.31 -17.90 -18.26
C GLY A 26 -10.19 -18.84 -18.69
N ASN A 27 -10.10 -19.13 -19.99
CA ASN A 27 -9.08 -20.01 -20.56
C ASN A 27 -7.83 -19.26 -21.05
N SER A 28 -7.62 -18.00 -20.66
CA SER A 28 -6.51 -17.17 -21.15
C SER A 28 -5.14 -17.52 -20.57
N GLY A 29 -5.11 -18.18 -19.40
CA GLY A 29 -3.88 -18.38 -18.63
C GLY A 29 -3.35 -17.12 -17.93
N ILE A 30 -4.10 -16.01 -17.94
CA ILE A 30 -3.70 -14.75 -17.30
C ILE A 30 -4.35 -14.64 -15.92
N LEU A 31 -3.53 -14.37 -14.88
CA LEU A 31 -4.00 -14.10 -13.52
C LEU A 31 -4.59 -12.69 -13.40
N LEU A 32 -5.69 -12.59 -12.66
CA LEU A 32 -6.31 -11.31 -12.34
C LEU A 32 -5.69 -10.71 -11.07
N ASN A 33 -5.37 -9.41 -11.13
CA ASN A 33 -4.89 -8.65 -9.98
C ASN A 33 -5.98 -8.51 -8.91
N ASN A 34 -5.57 -8.32 -7.67
CA ASN A 34 -6.43 -7.87 -6.57
C ASN A 34 -6.08 -6.43 -6.15
N GLU A 35 -5.84 -5.55 -7.12
CA GLU A 35 -5.49 -4.15 -6.88
C GLU A 35 -6.63 -3.36 -6.20
N MET A 36 -7.86 -3.89 -6.24
CA MET A 36 -8.98 -3.29 -5.52
C MET A 36 -8.75 -3.19 -3.99
N ASP A 37 -7.85 -3.98 -3.41
CA ASP A 37 -7.45 -3.87 -2.00
C ASP A 37 -6.64 -2.59 -1.69
N ASP A 38 -6.07 -1.94 -2.70
CA ASP A 38 -5.37 -0.66 -2.50
C ASP A 38 -6.33 0.52 -2.32
N PHE A 39 -7.62 0.31 -2.61
CA PHE A 39 -8.65 1.26 -2.20
C PHE A 39 -9.07 1.03 -0.75
N SER A 40 -9.44 2.12 -0.10
CA SER A 40 -10.09 2.03 1.21
C SER A 40 -11.51 1.49 1.06
N ALA A 41 -11.67 0.18 1.30
CA ALA A 41 -12.98 -0.45 1.34
C ALA A 41 -13.92 0.17 2.41
N LYS A 42 -13.35 0.63 3.53
CA LYS A 42 -14.07 1.33 4.60
C LYS A 42 -13.12 2.24 5.40
N PRO A 43 -13.53 3.48 5.77
CA PRO A 43 -12.71 4.34 6.61
C PRO A 43 -12.30 3.65 7.91
N GLY A 44 -11.02 3.78 8.29
CA GLY A 44 -10.49 3.19 9.52
C GLY A 44 -10.14 1.70 9.45
N VAL A 45 -10.43 1.01 8.34
CA VAL A 45 -10.16 -0.43 8.19
C VAL A 45 -8.95 -0.65 7.29
N PRO A 46 -7.85 -1.24 7.80
CA PRO A 46 -6.63 -1.45 7.02
C PRO A 46 -6.82 -2.47 5.89
N ASN A 47 -6.13 -2.23 4.78
CA ASN A 47 -5.91 -3.19 3.71
C ASN A 47 -4.83 -4.23 4.08
N VAL A 48 -4.44 -5.11 3.14
CA VAL A 48 -3.45 -6.17 3.39
C VAL A 48 -2.09 -5.65 3.86
N TYR A 49 -1.74 -4.41 3.50
CA TYR A 49 -0.50 -3.74 3.90
C TYR A 49 -0.64 -2.90 5.17
N GLY A 50 -1.82 -2.87 5.79
CA GLY A 50 -2.08 -2.10 7.00
C GLY A 50 -2.48 -0.64 6.75
N TRP A 51 -2.86 -0.26 5.52
CA TRP A 51 -3.17 1.13 5.14
C TRP A 51 -4.67 1.37 4.98
N TRP A 52 -5.16 2.57 5.28
CA TRP A 52 -6.56 2.96 5.05
C TRP A 52 -6.73 4.45 4.79
N ALA A 53 -7.84 4.85 4.15
CA ALA A 53 -8.03 6.24 3.73
C ALA A 53 -8.22 7.20 4.92
N GLY A 54 -7.29 8.15 5.05
CA GLY A 54 -7.27 9.10 6.17
C GLY A 54 -6.18 8.79 7.20
N MET A 55 -5.48 7.66 7.09
CA MET A 55 -4.22 7.47 7.79
C MET A 55 -3.12 8.26 7.06
N PRO A 56 -2.52 9.31 7.68
CA PRO A 56 -1.26 9.81 7.20
C PRO A 56 -0.24 8.67 7.31
N THR A 57 0.57 8.49 6.27
CA THR A 57 1.71 7.58 6.32
C THR A 57 2.47 7.85 7.63
N PRO A 58 2.83 6.83 8.42
CA PRO A 58 3.66 7.05 9.59
C PRO A 58 5.05 7.40 9.08
N SER A 59 5.27 8.67 8.76
CA SER A 59 6.58 9.25 8.66
C SER A 59 7.23 9.04 10.02
N GLY A 60 8.18 8.10 10.06
CA GLY A 60 9.08 7.78 11.16
C GLY A 60 8.72 8.30 12.54
N ARG A 61 8.13 7.43 13.37
CA ARG A 61 8.42 7.16 14.80
C ARG A 61 7.16 6.69 15.49
N ARG A 62 7.01 5.36 15.60
CA ARG A 62 6.32 4.76 16.73
C ARG A 62 7.12 5.08 18.00
N SER A 63 6.86 6.23 18.63
CA SER A 63 7.17 6.40 20.05
C SER A 63 5.87 6.28 20.83
N ALA A 64 5.64 5.06 21.29
CA ALA A 64 4.69 4.80 22.35
C ALA A 64 5.07 5.62 23.59
N ARG A 65 4.25 6.62 23.95
CA ARG A 65 3.82 6.87 25.34
C ARG A 65 2.89 8.08 25.42
N CYS A 66 1.60 7.79 25.54
CA CYS A 66 0.74 8.59 26.40
C CYS A 66 1.25 8.46 27.85
N ARG A 67 2.05 9.44 28.32
CA ARG A 67 2.30 9.70 29.74
C ARG A 67 2.67 11.18 29.94
N ARG A 68 1.68 12.06 29.95
CA ARG A 68 1.66 13.27 30.80
C ARG A 68 0.30 13.98 30.73
N CYS A 69 -0.75 13.29 31.18
CA CYS A 69 -1.64 13.95 32.14
C CYS A 69 -0.79 14.31 33.36
N HIS A 70 -0.97 15.52 33.90
CA HIS A 70 -0.21 16.14 35.00
C HIS A 70 1.09 16.85 34.59
N ARG A 71 0.96 18.14 34.20
CA ARG A 71 1.41 19.26 35.05
C ARG A 71 0.88 20.58 34.49
N ARG A 72 0.06 21.24 35.33
CA ARG A 72 -0.22 22.68 35.29
C ARG A 72 1.09 23.46 35.22
N LEU A 73 1.10 24.57 34.47
CA LEU A 73 1.51 25.91 34.93
C LEU A 73 1.55 26.85 33.70
N TRP A 74 0.64 27.83 33.74
CA TRP A 74 0.32 28.90 32.78
C TRP A 74 -0.41 28.45 31.50
#